data_AF-A0A6G0J911-F1
#
_entry.id   AF-A0A6G0J911-F1
#
_cell.length_a   1.000
_cell.length_b   1.000
_cell.length_c   1.000
_cell.angle_alpha   90.00
_cell.angle_beta   90.00
_cell.angle_gamma   90.00
#
_symmetry.space_group_name_H-M   'P 1'
#
loop_
_entity.id
_entity.type
_entity.pdbx_description
1 polymer ?
#
loop_
_entity_poly.entity_id
_entity_poly.type
_entity_poly.pdbx_seq_one_letter_code
_entity_poly.pdbx_strand_id
1 'polypeptide(L)'
;METTGSSLQQVDLSSEDTMSFKMDLETALKECSTALDLFLNNRFADALSLLKPWKDESMYHSMGYSSILVMQAGMTFEPKDMDAAMNSLTESLQTCQRFRKKTGIMETLTNLWNRQPVENLTEEEMHAELCYAEVLLQKAALTFLDESIIGFIKGGMKIRNSYQIFKDCQALANVTKDIEKQKGTHIHFRGGVSMGIGSFNLMLSLLPSRVLRLMEFLGFSGDREMGLSELREGAASNSLRSILSTLTLLMFHLYITVILGTGEGNLAEAEALLEPYMDKFPNGALILFYTARIALLKGNFTFAQEKFLACIAAQEEWRQIHHLCSWELMWAYSFELNWREAYRYADLLCKESKWSQAVYVFQKAAILSMLPEEEVSKLGENVVELFRQVDGLRLRIAGKSIPTEKFAAKKAARYLSSDPVKLVVPALEMMYVWNGFTIVGKRPELTESILATLEKAEDELGEEKNPSEYHQDDQCVVQLLKGLCLRQLGRLVQAELCFNYVISSENNIKHDNYLVPVYHV
;
A
#
# COMPACT_ATOMS: atom_id res chain seq x y z
N MET A 1 -38.57 -55.18 -65.67
CA MET A 1 -37.13 -55.11 -65.94
C MET A 1 -36.73 -53.66 -65.68
N GLU A 2 -35.89 -53.48 -64.66
CA GLU A 2 -35.12 -52.27 -64.32
C GLU A 2 -35.86 -51.00 -63.87
N THR A 3 -36.00 -50.91 -62.55
CA THR A 3 -36.06 -49.69 -61.74
C THR A 3 -34.69 -48.98 -61.75
N THR A 4 -34.58 -47.81 -62.38
CA THR A 4 -33.43 -46.90 -62.20
C THR A 4 -33.70 -45.97 -61.04
N GLY A 5 -32.98 -46.18 -59.93
CA GLY A 5 -33.02 -45.36 -58.74
C GLY A 5 -32.32 -44.00 -58.93
N SER A 6 -33.00 -42.95 -58.49
CA SER A 6 -32.46 -41.61 -58.28
C SER A 6 -31.61 -41.63 -57.01
N SER A 7 -30.29 -41.58 -57.14
CA SER A 7 -29.37 -41.35 -56.03
C SER A 7 -29.40 -39.89 -55.60
N LEU A 8 -30.10 -39.60 -54.51
CA LEU A 8 -29.93 -38.39 -53.72
C LEU A 8 -28.49 -38.38 -53.17
N GLN A 9 -27.63 -37.55 -53.74
CA GLN A 9 -26.37 -37.15 -53.11
C GLN A 9 -26.73 -36.26 -51.91
N GLN A 10 -26.72 -36.87 -50.74
CA GLN A 10 -26.70 -36.17 -49.46
C GLN A 10 -25.34 -35.49 -49.36
N VAL A 11 -25.31 -34.18 -49.63
CA VAL A 11 -24.14 -33.35 -49.32
C VAL A 11 -24.09 -33.22 -47.81
N ASP A 12 -23.20 -34.01 -47.19
CA ASP A 12 -22.84 -33.87 -45.78
C ASP A 12 -22.19 -32.49 -45.59
N LEU A 13 -22.98 -31.51 -45.17
CA LEU A 13 -22.53 -30.22 -44.64
C LEU A 13 -22.17 -30.38 -43.15
N SER A 14 -21.25 -31.29 -42.84
CA SER A 14 -20.82 -31.52 -41.46
C SER A 14 -19.30 -31.71 -41.37
N SER A 15 -18.58 -30.61 -41.55
CA SER A 15 -17.35 -30.31 -40.79
C SER A 15 -16.84 -28.95 -41.25
N GLU A 16 -17.58 -27.88 -40.93
CA GLU A 16 -16.85 -26.68 -40.54
C GLU A 16 -16.16 -27.06 -39.23
N ASP A 17 -14.87 -27.35 -39.32
CA ASP A 17 -13.96 -27.30 -38.19
C ASP A 17 -14.19 -25.95 -37.51
N THR A 18 -15.00 -25.93 -36.44
CA THR A 18 -14.86 -24.91 -35.41
C THR A 18 -13.44 -25.06 -34.88
N MET A 19 -12.48 -24.39 -35.54
CA MET A 19 -11.19 -24.09 -34.96
C MET A 19 -11.50 -23.40 -33.63
N SER A 20 -11.41 -24.17 -32.54
CA SER A 20 -11.28 -23.62 -31.20
C SER A 20 -10.04 -22.74 -31.24
N PHE A 21 -10.23 -21.42 -31.40
CA PHE A 21 -9.15 -20.44 -31.31
C PHE A 21 -8.67 -20.45 -29.87
N LYS A 22 -7.73 -21.34 -29.56
CA LYS A 22 -7.08 -21.39 -28.26
C LYS A 22 -6.20 -20.16 -28.11
N MET A 23 -6.42 -19.37 -27.05
CA MET A 23 -5.61 -18.20 -26.72
C MET A 23 -4.14 -18.59 -26.53
N ASP A 24 -3.25 -18.07 -27.37
CA ASP A 24 -1.80 -18.26 -27.24
C ASP A 24 -1.16 -17.24 -26.27
N LEU A 25 0.06 -17.53 -25.84
CA LEU A 25 0.79 -16.75 -24.83
C LEU A 25 1.10 -15.32 -25.28
N GLU A 26 1.50 -15.13 -26.55
CA GLU A 26 1.89 -13.82 -27.07
C GLU A 26 0.67 -12.91 -27.19
N THR A 27 -0.43 -13.43 -27.74
CA THR A 27 -1.71 -12.73 -27.80
C THR A 27 -2.20 -12.38 -26.40
N ALA A 28 -2.14 -13.32 -25.44
CA ALA A 28 -2.56 -13.06 -24.07
C ALA A 28 -1.75 -11.93 -23.39
N LEU A 29 -0.42 -11.92 -23.58
CA LEU A 29 0.43 -10.86 -23.04
C LEU A 29 0.11 -9.49 -23.66
N LYS A 30 -0.18 -9.45 -24.96
CA LYS A 30 -0.54 -8.22 -25.67
C LYS A 30 -1.91 -7.68 -25.24
N GLU A 31 -2.91 -8.54 -25.13
CA GLU A 31 -4.25 -8.16 -24.65
C GLU A 31 -4.19 -7.69 -23.19
N CYS A 32 -3.46 -8.38 -22.32
CA CYS A 32 -3.28 -7.92 -20.93
C CYS A 32 -2.47 -6.62 -20.82
N SER A 33 -1.50 -6.37 -21.72
CA SER A 33 -0.81 -5.07 -21.79
C SER A 33 -1.78 -3.95 -22.20
N THR A 34 -2.71 -4.24 -23.10
CA THR A 34 -3.77 -3.30 -23.49
C THR A 34 -4.74 -3.04 -22.33
N ALA A 35 -5.11 -4.09 -21.58
CA ALA A 35 -5.94 -3.94 -20.38
C ALA A 35 -5.24 -3.10 -19.30
N LEU A 36 -3.93 -3.26 -19.14
CA LEU A 36 -3.14 -2.43 -18.23
C LEU A 36 -3.10 -0.96 -18.68
N ASP A 37 -2.93 -0.69 -19.97
CA ASP A 37 -2.97 0.67 -20.52
C ASP A 37 -4.36 1.32 -20.33
N LEU A 38 -5.45 0.55 -20.45
CA LEU A 38 -6.80 1.01 -20.11
C LEU A 38 -6.92 1.35 -18.63
N PHE A 39 -6.43 0.46 -17.76
CA PHE A 39 -6.43 0.66 -16.31
C PHE A 39 -5.67 1.93 -15.91
N LEU A 40 -4.47 2.15 -16.45
CA LEU A 40 -3.63 3.32 -16.15
C LEU A 40 -4.21 4.63 -16.72
N ASN A 41 -5.12 4.54 -17.70
CA ASN A 41 -5.93 5.65 -18.21
C ASN A 41 -7.32 5.75 -17.55
N ASN A 42 -7.48 5.19 -16.34
CA ASN A 42 -8.71 5.24 -15.55
C ASN A 42 -9.93 4.53 -16.18
N ARG A 43 -9.74 3.71 -17.21
CA ARG A 43 -10.82 2.94 -17.86
C ARG A 43 -10.92 1.56 -17.23
N PHE A 44 -11.23 1.52 -15.93
CA PHE A 44 -11.17 0.29 -15.12
C PHE A 44 -12.19 -0.75 -15.58
N ALA A 45 -13.44 -0.33 -15.84
CA ALA A 45 -14.48 -1.22 -16.36
C ALA A 45 -14.13 -1.82 -17.73
N ASP A 46 -13.49 -1.04 -18.61
CA ASP A 46 -13.06 -1.51 -19.93
C ASP A 46 -11.91 -2.50 -19.82
N ALA A 47 -10.95 -2.26 -18.92
CA ALA A 47 -9.88 -3.22 -18.62
C ALA A 47 -10.46 -4.56 -18.14
N LEU A 48 -11.40 -4.55 -17.18
CA LEU A 48 -12.08 -5.76 -16.72
C LEU A 48 -12.87 -6.44 -17.84
N SER A 49 -13.57 -5.68 -18.67
CA SER A 49 -14.37 -6.19 -19.79
C SER A 49 -13.51 -6.85 -20.87
N LEU A 50 -12.31 -6.32 -21.11
CA LEU A 50 -11.33 -6.93 -22.02
C LEU A 50 -10.79 -8.25 -21.46
N LEU A 51 -10.55 -8.33 -20.15
CA LEU A 51 -9.97 -9.53 -19.53
C LEU A 51 -10.97 -10.67 -19.32
N LYS A 52 -12.24 -10.33 -19.09
CA LYS A 52 -13.28 -11.27 -18.66
C LYS A 52 -13.52 -12.45 -19.61
N PRO A 53 -13.57 -12.30 -20.95
CA PRO A 53 -13.90 -13.41 -21.86
C PRO A 53 -12.90 -14.58 -21.78
N TRP A 54 -11.65 -14.28 -21.47
CA TRP A 54 -10.56 -15.26 -21.47
C TRP A 54 -10.10 -15.65 -20.06
N LYS A 55 -10.72 -15.14 -19.00
CA LYS A 55 -10.27 -15.35 -17.61
C LYS A 55 -10.23 -16.83 -17.20
N ASP A 56 -11.04 -17.67 -17.84
CA ASP A 56 -11.15 -19.10 -17.53
C ASP A 56 -10.32 -19.98 -18.47
N GLU A 57 -9.69 -19.38 -19.49
CA GLU A 57 -8.93 -20.10 -20.54
C GLU A 57 -7.49 -19.62 -20.67
N SER A 58 -7.12 -18.47 -20.12
CA SER A 58 -5.78 -17.89 -20.21
C SER A 58 -5.25 -17.46 -18.85
N MET A 59 -4.03 -17.91 -18.50
CA MET A 59 -3.40 -17.62 -17.21
C MET A 59 -3.24 -16.11 -16.95
N TYR A 60 -2.88 -15.34 -17.98
CA TYR A 60 -2.65 -13.91 -17.88
C TYR A 60 -3.95 -13.12 -17.72
N HIS A 61 -4.98 -13.47 -18.49
CA HIS A 61 -6.30 -12.86 -18.35
C HIS A 61 -6.90 -13.15 -16.97
N SER A 62 -6.78 -14.39 -16.51
CA SER A 62 -7.24 -14.80 -15.17
C SER A 62 -6.55 -14.00 -14.07
N MET A 63 -5.22 -13.96 -14.10
CA MET A 63 -4.41 -13.23 -13.13
C MET A 63 -4.68 -11.72 -13.19
N GLY A 64 -4.74 -11.12 -14.38
CA GLY A 64 -5.02 -9.69 -14.54
C GLY A 64 -6.40 -9.32 -14.01
N TYR A 65 -7.43 -10.10 -14.35
CA TYR A 65 -8.80 -9.88 -13.88
C TYR A 65 -8.88 -9.98 -12.35
N SER A 66 -8.33 -11.05 -11.77
CA SER A 66 -8.31 -11.22 -10.31
C SER A 66 -7.48 -10.14 -9.61
N SER A 67 -6.37 -9.68 -10.19
CA SER A 67 -5.52 -8.61 -9.63
C SER A 67 -6.28 -7.29 -9.50
N ILE A 68 -7.08 -6.92 -10.51
CA ILE A 68 -7.91 -5.70 -10.45
C ILE A 68 -8.95 -5.82 -9.33
N LEU A 69 -9.61 -6.98 -9.21
CA LEU A 69 -10.56 -7.22 -8.13
C LEU A 69 -9.90 -7.21 -6.74
N VAL A 70 -8.67 -7.73 -6.61
CA VAL A 70 -7.89 -7.66 -5.36
C VAL A 70 -7.62 -6.21 -4.98
N MET A 71 -7.27 -5.36 -5.95
CA MET A 71 -7.05 -3.93 -5.69
C MET A 71 -8.33 -3.26 -5.21
N GLN A 72 -9.47 -3.53 -5.84
CA GLN A 72 -10.78 -3.04 -5.41
C GLN A 72 -11.16 -3.52 -4.00
N ALA A 73 -11.02 -4.83 -3.74
CA ALA A 73 -11.31 -5.45 -2.45
C ALA A 73 -10.44 -4.86 -1.34
N GLY A 74 -9.14 -4.72 -1.62
CA GLY A 74 -8.19 -4.05 -0.74
C GLY A 74 -8.69 -2.66 -0.38
N MET A 75 -8.92 -1.79 -1.37
CA MET A 75 -9.27 -0.39 -1.12
C MET A 75 -10.65 -0.17 -0.47
N THR A 76 -11.64 -1.02 -0.74
CA THR A 76 -13.01 -0.86 -0.26
C THR A 76 -13.22 -1.41 1.15
N PHE A 77 -12.52 -2.49 1.51
CA PHE A 77 -12.81 -3.31 2.69
C PHE A 77 -14.27 -3.80 2.75
N GLU A 78 -14.98 -3.85 1.62
CA GLU A 78 -16.36 -4.33 1.61
C GLU A 78 -16.42 -5.86 1.51
N PRO A 79 -17.21 -6.55 2.35
CA PRO A 79 -17.28 -8.02 2.35
C PRO A 79 -17.59 -8.60 0.96
N LYS A 80 -18.47 -7.94 0.20
CA LYS A 80 -18.85 -8.37 -1.14
C LYS A 80 -17.67 -8.34 -2.12
N ASP A 81 -16.86 -7.29 -2.07
CA ASP A 81 -15.71 -7.13 -2.95
C ASP A 81 -14.58 -8.08 -2.53
N MET A 82 -14.38 -8.25 -1.21
CA MET A 82 -13.47 -9.24 -0.63
C MET A 82 -13.82 -10.68 -1.09
N ASP A 83 -15.09 -11.06 -1.02
CA ASP A 83 -15.57 -12.37 -1.46
C ASP A 83 -15.39 -12.55 -2.98
N ALA A 84 -15.72 -11.53 -3.78
CA ALA A 84 -15.55 -11.56 -5.22
C ALA A 84 -14.07 -11.74 -5.62
N ALA A 85 -13.16 -11.01 -4.98
CA ALA A 85 -11.72 -11.14 -5.20
C ALA A 85 -11.20 -12.51 -4.76
N MET A 86 -11.61 -13.02 -3.59
CA MET A 86 -11.18 -14.33 -3.09
C MET A 86 -11.66 -15.49 -3.99
N ASN A 87 -12.89 -15.40 -4.50
CA ASN A 87 -13.43 -16.35 -5.46
C ASN A 87 -12.65 -16.29 -6.78
N SER A 88 -12.46 -15.09 -7.33
CA SER A 88 -11.69 -14.92 -8.57
C SER A 88 -10.25 -15.42 -8.44
N LEU A 89 -9.56 -15.17 -7.33
CA LEU A 89 -8.22 -15.71 -7.07
C LEU A 89 -8.21 -17.24 -7.00
N THR A 90 -9.27 -17.85 -6.49
CA THR A 90 -9.40 -19.32 -6.45
C THR A 90 -9.53 -19.89 -7.86
N GLU A 91 -10.38 -19.29 -8.69
CA GLU A 91 -10.52 -19.64 -10.11
C GLU A 91 -9.20 -19.42 -10.86
N SER A 92 -8.49 -18.33 -10.59
CA SER A 92 -7.21 -18.03 -11.24
C SER A 92 -6.11 -19.00 -10.86
N LEU A 93 -6.04 -19.47 -9.60
CA LEU A 93 -5.12 -20.54 -9.23
C LEU A 93 -5.41 -21.83 -9.98
N GLN A 94 -6.70 -22.20 -10.12
CA GLN A 94 -7.10 -23.39 -10.89
C GLN A 94 -6.75 -23.25 -12.38
N THR A 95 -6.93 -22.06 -12.94
CA THR A 95 -6.55 -21.74 -14.31
C THR A 95 -5.06 -21.86 -14.51
N CYS A 96 -4.24 -21.18 -13.71
CA CYS A 96 -2.77 -21.29 -13.81
C CYS A 96 -2.30 -22.74 -13.62
N GLN A 97 -2.90 -23.49 -12.69
CA GLN A 97 -2.54 -24.89 -12.43
C GLN A 97 -2.73 -25.82 -13.64
N ARG A 98 -3.65 -25.51 -14.57
CA ARG A 98 -3.84 -26.27 -15.82
C ARG A 98 -2.67 -26.15 -16.79
N PHE A 99 -1.93 -25.03 -16.72
CA PHE A 99 -0.78 -24.72 -17.57
C PHE A 99 0.56 -25.07 -16.91
N ARG A 100 0.60 -25.26 -15.59
CA ARG A 100 1.80 -25.69 -14.88
C ARG A 100 2.17 -27.12 -15.25
N LYS A 101 3.48 -27.43 -15.17
CA LYS A 101 3.98 -28.78 -15.42
C LYS A 101 3.30 -29.78 -14.48
N LYS A 102 2.71 -30.83 -15.06
CA LYS A 102 2.07 -31.90 -14.30
C LYS A 102 3.16 -32.83 -13.74
N THR A 103 3.69 -32.52 -12.56
CA THR A 103 4.65 -33.41 -11.90
C THR A 103 3.94 -34.68 -11.43
N GLY A 104 4.37 -35.84 -11.92
CA GLY A 104 3.87 -37.12 -11.41
C GLY A 104 4.33 -37.35 -9.97
N ILE A 105 3.55 -38.08 -9.16
CA ILE A 105 3.86 -38.38 -7.74
C ILE A 105 5.29 -38.98 -7.58
N MET A 106 5.77 -39.71 -8.58
CA MET A 106 7.10 -40.32 -8.61
C MET A 106 8.25 -39.30 -8.84
N GLU A 107 8.04 -38.28 -9.67
CA GLU A 107 9.04 -37.22 -9.96
C GLU A 107 9.21 -36.26 -8.77
N THR A 108 8.14 -36.00 -8.01
CA THR A 108 8.19 -35.16 -6.80
C THR A 108 9.10 -35.75 -5.72
N LEU A 109 9.11 -37.09 -5.59
CA LEU A 109 9.99 -37.81 -4.65
C LEU A 109 11.46 -37.79 -5.10
N THR A 110 11.73 -37.79 -6.40
CA THR A 110 13.09 -37.73 -6.95
C THR A 110 13.68 -36.32 -6.89
N ASN A 111 12.88 -35.28 -7.17
CA ASN A 111 13.30 -33.87 -7.09
C ASN A 111 13.51 -33.39 -5.64
N LEU A 112 12.82 -33.99 -4.67
CA LEU A 112 13.07 -33.75 -3.24
C LEU A 112 14.42 -34.33 -2.76
N TRP A 113 14.90 -35.39 -3.41
CA TRP A 113 16.14 -36.07 -3.04
C TRP A 113 17.36 -35.53 -3.80
N ASN A 114 17.19 -35.25 -5.10
CA ASN A 114 18.21 -34.67 -5.96
C ASN A 114 17.74 -33.29 -6.41
N ARG A 115 18.31 -32.22 -5.84
CA ARG A 115 18.13 -30.83 -6.30
C ARG A 115 18.77 -30.62 -7.68
N GLN A 116 18.28 -31.31 -8.71
CA GLN A 116 18.67 -31.01 -10.08
C GLN A 116 17.79 -29.88 -10.64
N PRO A 117 18.36 -28.95 -11.42
CA PRO A 117 17.60 -27.90 -12.06
C PRO A 117 16.54 -28.53 -12.98
N VAL A 118 15.36 -27.93 -12.99
CA VAL A 118 14.22 -28.36 -13.82
C VAL A 118 14.58 -28.05 -15.29
N GLU A 119 15.37 -28.91 -15.92
CA GLU A 119 15.98 -28.64 -17.24
C GLU A 119 15.00 -28.68 -18.42
N ASN A 120 13.70 -28.94 -18.21
CA ASN A 120 12.71 -29.00 -19.30
C ASN A 120 11.36 -28.41 -18.87
N LEU A 121 11.25 -27.08 -18.81
CA LEU A 121 9.97 -26.36 -18.82
C LEU A 121 9.78 -25.70 -20.18
N THR A 122 8.58 -25.80 -20.72
CA THR A 122 8.13 -24.95 -21.82
C THR A 122 7.96 -23.53 -21.34
N GLU A 123 8.00 -22.58 -22.26
CA GLU A 123 7.78 -21.17 -21.96
C GLU A 123 6.39 -20.91 -21.33
N GLU A 124 5.36 -21.60 -21.81
CA GLU A 124 4.01 -21.54 -21.24
C GLU A 124 4.00 -22.02 -19.77
N GLU A 125 4.72 -23.10 -19.46
CA GLU A 125 4.84 -23.60 -18.08
C GLU A 125 5.63 -22.63 -17.18
N MET A 126 6.69 -21.99 -17.68
CA MET A 126 7.44 -20.96 -16.93
C MET A 126 6.54 -19.79 -16.53
N HIS A 127 5.78 -19.27 -17.50
CA HIS A 127 4.83 -18.18 -17.25
C HIS A 127 3.70 -18.62 -16.32
N ALA A 128 3.27 -19.87 -16.38
CA ALA A 128 2.25 -20.42 -15.47
C ALA A 128 2.74 -20.53 -14.03
N GLU A 129 4.00 -20.92 -13.80
CA GLU A 129 4.63 -20.91 -12.45
C GLU A 129 4.64 -19.49 -11.88
N LEU A 130 5.07 -18.52 -12.68
CA LEU A 130 5.11 -17.10 -12.29
C LEU A 130 3.71 -16.57 -11.95
N CYS A 131 2.73 -16.75 -12.85
CA CYS A 131 1.36 -16.29 -12.61
C CYS A 131 0.74 -16.96 -11.37
N TYR A 132 0.98 -18.27 -11.19
CA TYR A 132 0.50 -18.98 -10.02
C TYR A 132 1.11 -18.42 -8.72
N ALA A 133 2.41 -18.12 -8.71
CA ALA A 133 3.07 -17.52 -7.54
C ALA A 133 2.50 -16.14 -7.19
N GLU A 134 2.23 -15.29 -8.19
CA GLU A 134 1.62 -13.97 -8.03
C GLU A 134 0.18 -14.08 -7.47
N VAL A 135 -0.67 -14.90 -8.08
CA VAL A 135 -2.06 -15.12 -7.61
C VAL A 135 -2.06 -15.70 -6.20
N LEU A 136 -1.12 -16.61 -5.88
CA LEU A 136 -1.00 -17.20 -4.56
C LEU A 136 -0.62 -16.15 -3.51
N LEU A 137 0.26 -15.20 -3.86
CA LEU A 137 0.66 -14.10 -3.00
C LEU A 137 -0.51 -13.15 -2.75
N GLN A 138 -1.24 -12.74 -3.80
CA GLN A 138 -2.43 -11.89 -3.67
C GLN A 138 -3.51 -12.54 -2.80
N LYS A 139 -3.74 -13.84 -2.99
CA LYS A 139 -4.66 -14.61 -2.15
C LYS A 139 -4.19 -14.67 -0.69
N ALA A 140 -2.89 -14.83 -0.46
CA ALA A 140 -2.33 -14.80 0.88
C ALA A 140 -2.55 -13.44 1.56
N ALA A 141 -2.31 -12.34 0.83
CA ALA A 141 -2.52 -10.98 1.32
C ALA A 141 -3.97 -10.76 1.78
N LEU A 142 -4.97 -11.11 0.96
CA LEU A 142 -6.38 -11.01 1.38
C LEU A 142 -6.74 -11.95 2.53
N THR A 143 -6.08 -13.12 2.65
CA THR A 143 -6.31 -14.03 3.78
C THR A 143 -5.86 -13.41 5.12
N PHE A 144 -4.90 -12.49 5.13
CA PHE A 144 -4.51 -11.79 6.37
C PHE A 144 -5.52 -10.73 6.81
N LEU A 145 -6.40 -10.30 5.92
CA LEU A 145 -7.50 -9.41 6.26
C LEU A 145 -8.64 -10.17 6.97
N ASP A 146 -8.65 -11.50 6.94
CA ASP A 146 -9.50 -12.32 7.79
C ASP A 146 -9.01 -12.25 9.26
N GLU A 147 -9.91 -12.00 10.20
CA GLU A 147 -9.57 -11.78 11.62
C GLU A 147 -9.12 -13.07 12.35
N SER A 148 -9.09 -14.21 11.65
CA SER A 148 -8.86 -15.54 12.23
C SER A 148 -7.37 -15.93 12.35
N ILE A 149 -6.99 -16.57 13.47
CA ILE A 149 -5.65 -17.16 13.66
C ILE A 149 -5.37 -18.23 12.60
N ILE A 150 -6.39 -18.97 12.18
CA ILE A 150 -6.31 -19.97 11.11
C ILE A 150 -5.96 -19.30 9.78
N GLY A 151 -6.58 -18.15 9.49
CA GLY A 151 -6.27 -17.29 8.35
C GLY A 151 -4.80 -16.88 8.35
N PHE A 152 -4.27 -16.42 9.50
CA PHE A 152 -2.86 -16.05 9.64
C PHE A 152 -1.89 -17.20 9.29
N ILE A 153 -2.12 -18.40 9.82
CA ILE A 153 -1.25 -19.57 9.54
C ILE A 153 -1.34 -19.96 8.06
N LYS A 154 -2.55 -20.00 7.49
CA LYS A 154 -2.76 -20.31 6.08
C LYS A 154 -2.12 -19.27 5.16
N GLY A 155 -2.24 -17.99 5.50
CA GLY A 155 -1.61 -16.87 4.79
C GLY A 155 -0.09 -17.01 4.78
N GLY A 156 0.51 -17.28 5.93
CA GLY A 156 1.97 -17.47 6.06
C GLY A 156 2.50 -18.62 5.21
N MET A 157 1.81 -19.77 5.20
CA MET A 157 2.18 -20.90 4.34
C MET A 157 2.07 -20.58 2.86
N LYS A 158 1.06 -19.80 2.44
CA LYS A 158 0.91 -19.38 1.04
C LYS A 158 2.01 -18.42 0.60
N ILE A 159 2.37 -17.45 1.46
CA ILE A 159 3.53 -16.56 1.23
C ILE A 159 4.79 -17.39 1.03
N ARG A 160 5.04 -18.39 1.89
CA ARG A 160 6.20 -19.28 1.76
C ARG A 160 6.25 -20.01 0.42
N ASN A 161 5.13 -20.61 0.04
CA ASN A 161 5.04 -21.35 -1.21
C ASN A 161 5.23 -20.44 -2.42
N SER A 162 4.63 -19.26 -2.41
CA SER A 162 4.83 -18.25 -3.46
C SER A 162 6.31 -17.85 -3.56
N TYR A 163 6.96 -17.54 -2.44
CA TYR A 163 8.37 -17.17 -2.41
C TYR A 163 9.28 -18.27 -3.00
N GLN A 164 9.02 -19.54 -2.64
CA GLN A 164 9.80 -20.66 -3.19
C GLN A 164 9.64 -20.77 -4.71
N ILE A 165 8.41 -20.63 -5.23
CA ILE A 165 8.18 -20.66 -6.69
C ILE A 165 8.91 -19.51 -7.38
N PHE A 166 8.91 -18.30 -6.79
CA PHE A 166 9.69 -17.18 -7.32
C PHE A 166 11.20 -17.47 -7.32
N LYS A 167 11.74 -18.12 -6.28
CA LYS A 167 13.15 -18.53 -6.23
C LYS A 167 13.48 -19.54 -7.33
N ASP A 168 12.58 -20.48 -7.59
CA ASP A 168 12.74 -21.46 -8.67
C ASP A 168 12.69 -20.76 -10.04
N CYS A 169 11.76 -19.80 -10.21
CA CYS A 169 11.68 -18.96 -11.42
C CYS A 169 12.94 -18.08 -11.60
N GLN A 170 13.52 -17.57 -10.52
CA GLN A 170 14.78 -16.82 -10.55
C GLN A 170 15.95 -17.69 -10.99
N ALA A 171 16.02 -18.94 -10.51
CA ALA A 171 17.03 -19.89 -10.96
C ALA A 171 16.88 -20.18 -12.46
N LEU A 172 15.65 -20.41 -12.94
CA LEU A 172 15.35 -20.60 -14.37
C LEU A 172 15.74 -19.38 -15.21
N ALA A 173 15.40 -18.17 -14.75
CA ALA A 173 15.75 -16.93 -15.44
C ALA A 173 17.28 -16.77 -15.58
N ASN A 174 18.06 -17.14 -14.56
CA ASN A 174 19.52 -17.06 -14.61
C ASN A 174 20.17 -18.10 -15.54
N VAL A 175 19.61 -19.31 -15.65
CA VAL A 175 20.11 -20.35 -16.59
C VAL A 175 19.79 -19.98 -18.03
N THR A 176 18.67 -19.29 -18.26
CA THR A 176 18.21 -18.91 -19.61
C THR A 176 18.88 -17.62 -20.12
N LYS A 177 19.76 -16.99 -19.32
CA LYS A 177 20.40 -15.69 -19.64
C LYS A 177 21.24 -15.68 -20.93
N ASP A 178 21.71 -16.82 -21.40
CA ASP A 178 22.54 -16.90 -22.61
C ASP A 178 21.75 -17.27 -23.88
N ILE A 179 20.49 -17.66 -23.75
CA ILE A 179 19.61 -18.10 -24.87
C ILE A 179 18.84 -16.90 -25.49
N GLU A 180 19.10 -15.70 -24.96
CA GLU A 180 18.22 -14.52 -24.89
C GLU A 180 17.84 -13.78 -26.18
N LYS A 181 18.33 -14.17 -27.36
CA LYS A 181 18.14 -13.34 -28.56
C LYS A 181 16.89 -13.62 -29.39
N GLN A 182 16.00 -14.54 -29.01
CA GLN A 182 15.03 -15.08 -29.98
C GLN A 182 13.53 -14.97 -29.69
N LYS A 183 13.05 -14.67 -28.47
CA LYS A 183 11.58 -14.57 -28.21
C LYS A 183 11.18 -13.40 -27.33
N GLY A 184 10.19 -12.62 -27.79
CA GLY A 184 9.70 -11.40 -27.13
C GLY A 184 8.97 -11.66 -25.80
N THR A 185 8.48 -12.87 -25.56
CA THR A 185 7.71 -13.24 -24.36
C THR A 185 8.56 -13.40 -23.10
N HIS A 186 9.84 -13.78 -23.21
CA HIS A 186 10.76 -13.92 -22.07
C HIS A 186 10.99 -12.63 -21.27
N ILE A 187 10.88 -11.45 -21.88
CA ILE A 187 11.00 -10.17 -21.15
C ILE A 187 9.91 -10.06 -20.08
N HIS A 188 8.71 -10.60 -20.34
CA HIS A 188 7.59 -10.59 -19.40
C HIS A 188 7.82 -11.55 -18.23
N PHE A 189 8.43 -12.70 -18.49
CA PHE A 189 8.83 -13.62 -17.43
C PHE A 189 9.91 -13.01 -16.54
N ARG A 190 11.02 -12.53 -17.11
CA ARG A 190 12.12 -11.92 -16.35
C ARG A 190 11.65 -10.71 -15.54
N GLY A 191 10.88 -9.82 -16.15
CA GLY A 191 10.32 -8.66 -15.46
C GLY A 191 9.42 -9.04 -14.27
N GLY A 192 8.62 -10.11 -14.41
CA GLY A 192 7.80 -10.63 -13.31
C GLY A 192 8.60 -11.30 -12.20
N VAL A 193 9.66 -12.03 -12.55
CA VAL A 193 10.58 -12.63 -11.57
C VAL A 193 11.27 -11.53 -10.75
N SER A 194 11.82 -10.51 -11.41
CA SER A 194 12.48 -9.40 -10.74
C SER A 194 11.49 -8.59 -9.88
N MET A 195 10.26 -8.35 -10.36
CA MET A 195 9.20 -7.73 -9.57
C MET A 195 8.90 -8.53 -8.29
N GLY A 196 8.69 -9.83 -8.40
CA GLY A 196 8.35 -10.69 -7.27
C GLY A 196 9.50 -10.83 -6.27
N ILE A 197 10.69 -11.24 -6.73
CA ILE A 197 11.87 -11.40 -5.87
C ILE A 197 12.25 -10.09 -5.19
N GLY A 198 12.22 -8.99 -5.95
CA GLY A 198 12.51 -7.66 -5.44
C GLY A 198 11.54 -7.26 -4.33
N SER A 199 10.23 -7.46 -4.57
CA SER A 199 9.18 -7.19 -3.57
C SER A 199 9.33 -8.05 -2.31
N PHE A 200 9.62 -9.35 -2.44
CA PHE A 200 9.81 -10.24 -1.28
C PHE A 200 11.00 -9.81 -0.42
N ASN A 201 12.16 -9.58 -1.05
CA ASN A 201 13.37 -9.18 -0.34
C ASN A 201 13.19 -7.83 0.36
N LEU A 202 12.57 -6.87 -0.32
CA LEU A 202 12.28 -5.57 0.25
C LEU A 202 11.30 -5.68 1.44
N MET A 203 10.17 -6.35 1.27
CA MET A 203 9.16 -6.49 2.33
C MET A 203 9.69 -7.26 3.54
N LEU A 204 10.47 -8.31 3.35
CA LEU A 204 11.11 -9.05 4.44
C LEU A 204 12.13 -8.18 5.18
N SER A 205 12.89 -7.32 4.48
CA SER A 205 13.85 -6.41 5.11
C SER A 205 13.22 -5.37 6.04
N LEU A 206 11.92 -5.11 5.88
CA LEU A 206 11.15 -4.13 6.66
C LEU A 206 10.57 -4.73 7.96
N LEU A 207 10.64 -6.06 8.13
CA LEU A 207 10.10 -6.71 9.31
C LEU A 207 10.96 -6.41 10.55
N PRO A 208 10.35 -6.22 11.73
CA PRO A 208 11.10 -6.08 12.97
C PRO A 208 12.02 -7.29 13.21
N SER A 209 13.21 -7.06 13.80
CA SER A 209 14.25 -8.09 13.99
C SER A 209 13.78 -9.39 14.66
N ARG A 210 12.80 -9.31 15.57
CA ARG A 210 12.19 -10.49 16.21
C ARG A 210 11.35 -11.32 15.24
N VAL A 211 10.61 -10.65 14.36
CA VAL A 211 9.79 -11.31 13.33
C VAL A 211 10.70 -11.85 12.22
N LEU A 212 11.70 -11.07 11.80
CA LEU A 212 12.68 -11.48 10.80
C LEU A 212 13.40 -12.77 11.21
N ARG A 213 13.90 -12.87 12.45
CA ARG A 213 14.54 -14.11 12.97
C ARG A 213 13.64 -15.34 12.91
N LEU A 214 12.33 -15.18 13.15
CA LEU A 214 11.37 -16.27 13.04
C LEU A 214 11.19 -16.70 11.57
N MET A 215 11.17 -15.73 10.65
CA MET A 215 11.08 -15.98 9.21
C MET A 215 12.36 -16.63 8.68
N GLU A 216 13.55 -16.20 9.13
CA GLU A 216 14.85 -16.80 8.82
C GLU A 216 14.92 -18.26 9.23
N PHE A 217 14.43 -18.60 10.43
CA PHE A 217 14.31 -19.98 10.86
C PHE A 217 13.42 -20.84 9.92
N LEU A 218 12.41 -20.23 9.31
CA LEU A 218 11.52 -20.87 8.34
C LEU A 218 12.10 -20.90 6.90
N GLY A 219 13.30 -20.35 6.69
CA GLY A 219 14.01 -20.31 5.42
C GLY A 219 13.82 -19.02 4.61
N PHE A 220 13.30 -17.94 5.21
CA PHE A 220 13.18 -16.64 4.56
C PHE A 220 14.33 -15.71 4.94
N SER A 221 15.02 -15.15 3.95
CA SER A 221 15.91 -14.01 4.18
C SER A 221 15.46 -12.83 3.33
N GLY A 222 15.55 -11.62 3.88
CA GLY A 222 15.28 -10.39 3.16
C GLY A 222 16.53 -9.55 3.05
N ASP A 223 16.95 -9.22 1.83
CA ASP A 223 18.04 -8.30 1.57
C ASP A 223 17.50 -7.05 0.89
N ARG A 224 17.59 -5.90 1.57
CA ARG A 224 17.05 -4.63 1.05
C ARG A 224 17.71 -4.22 -0.26
N GLU A 225 19.04 -4.31 -0.35
CA GLU A 225 19.77 -3.85 -1.53
C GLU A 225 19.50 -4.74 -2.73
N MET A 226 19.46 -6.06 -2.50
CA MET A 226 19.01 -7.01 -3.52
C MET A 226 17.56 -6.71 -3.96
N GLY A 227 16.68 -6.45 -2.99
CA GLY A 227 15.27 -6.11 -3.23
C GLY A 227 15.11 -4.89 -4.14
N LEU A 228 15.81 -3.80 -3.82
CA LEU A 228 15.81 -2.58 -4.62
C LEU A 228 16.44 -2.79 -5.99
N SER A 229 17.54 -3.54 -6.09
CA SER A 229 18.20 -3.84 -7.37
C SER A 229 17.28 -4.61 -8.32
N GLU A 230 16.64 -5.67 -7.85
CA GLU A 230 15.71 -6.47 -8.66
C GLU A 230 14.48 -5.66 -9.07
N LEU A 231 13.91 -4.84 -8.16
CA LEU A 231 12.81 -3.95 -8.53
C LEU A 231 13.22 -2.94 -9.61
N ARG A 232 14.42 -2.37 -9.54
CA ARG A 232 14.95 -1.46 -10.58
C ARG A 232 15.11 -2.17 -11.92
N GLU A 233 15.64 -3.40 -11.92
CA GLU A 233 15.72 -4.22 -13.15
C GLU A 233 14.32 -4.48 -13.72
N GLY A 234 13.35 -4.84 -12.87
CA GLY A 234 11.97 -5.02 -13.27
C GLY A 234 11.32 -3.74 -13.82
N ALA A 235 11.56 -2.59 -13.19
CA ALA A 235 11.03 -1.29 -13.62
C ALA A 235 11.63 -0.83 -14.96
N ALA A 236 12.93 -1.05 -15.17
CA ALA A 236 13.63 -0.73 -16.40
C ALA A 236 13.31 -1.70 -17.56
N SER A 237 12.72 -2.86 -17.27
CA SER A 237 12.24 -3.76 -18.30
C SER A 237 11.05 -3.16 -19.06
N ASN A 238 10.81 -3.53 -20.32
CA ASN A 238 9.56 -3.20 -21.04
C ASN A 238 8.52 -4.32 -20.86
N SER A 239 8.47 -4.91 -19.66
CA SER A 239 7.59 -6.02 -19.33
C SER A 239 6.19 -5.55 -18.91
N LEU A 240 5.26 -6.51 -18.82
CA LEU A 240 3.93 -6.27 -18.27
C LEU A 240 3.97 -5.90 -16.77
N ARG A 241 5.03 -6.26 -16.04
CA ARG A 241 5.19 -5.98 -14.59
C ARG A 241 5.99 -4.73 -14.29
N SER A 242 6.51 -4.02 -15.29
CA SER A 242 7.40 -2.88 -15.05
C SER A 242 6.77 -1.77 -14.23
N ILE A 243 5.49 -1.49 -14.48
CA ILE A 243 4.73 -0.55 -13.66
C ILE A 243 4.55 -1.05 -12.23
N LEU A 244 4.35 -2.36 -12.00
CA LEU A 244 4.23 -2.89 -10.65
C LEU A 244 5.53 -2.74 -9.87
N SER A 245 6.68 -3.00 -10.50
CA SER A 245 7.99 -2.72 -9.89
C SER A 245 8.17 -1.24 -9.59
N THR A 246 7.77 -0.37 -10.52
CA THR A 246 7.79 1.09 -10.34
C THR A 246 6.93 1.52 -9.16
N LEU A 247 5.68 1.05 -9.09
CA LEU A 247 4.75 1.35 -8.01
C LEU A 247 5.27 0.85 -6.66
N THR A 248 5.91 -0.33 -6.61
CA THR A 248 6.54 -0.85 -5.38
C THR A 248 7.69 0.06 -4.92
N LEU A 249 8.57 0.50 -5.83
CA LEU A 249 9.64 1.45 -5.51
C LEU A 249 9.09 2.81 -5.05
N LEU A 250 8.06 3.33 -5.72
CA LEU A 250 7.39 4.58 -5.33
C LEU A 250 6.76 4.45 -3.93
N MET A 251 6.05 3.36 -3.65
CA MET A 251 5.51 3.12 -2.30
C MET A 251 6.60 3.03 -1.24
N PHE A 252 7.73 2.39 -1.56
CA PHE A 252 8.85 2.32 -0.65
C PHE A 252 9.42 3.71 -0.34
N HIS A 253 9.77 4.49 -1.37
CA HIS A 253 10.44 5.78 -1.21
C HIS A 253 9.52 6.90 -0.69
N LEU A 254 8.22 6.88 -1.01
CA LEU A 254 7.30 8.00 -0.73
C LEU A 254 6.42 7.78 0.51
N TYR A 255 6.28 6.53 0.97
CA TYR A 255 5.44 6.17 2.10
C TYR A 255 6.17 5.36 3.16
N ILE A 256 6.75 4.22 2.80
CA ILE A 256 7.30 3.29 3.80
C ILE A 256 8.47 3.92 4.55
N THR A 257 9.44 4.50 3.85
CA THR A 257 10.60 5.16 4.48
C THR A 257 10.17 6.35 5.34
N VAL A 258 9.17 7.11 4.87
CA VAL A 258 8.62 8.27 5.57
C VAL A 258 7.91 7.83 6.85
N ILE A 259 6.98 6.87 6.78
CA ILE A 259 6.20 6.41 7.94
C ILE A 259 7.09 5.71 8.97
N LEU A 260 8.04 4.89 8.53
CA LEU A 260 8.95 4.17 9.44
C LEU A 260 10.09 5.05 9.97
N GLY A 261 10.30 6.24 9.39
CA GLY A 261 11.40 7.14 9.78
C GLY A 261 12.79 6.55 9.53
N THR A 262 12.92 5.60 8.59
CA THR A 262 14.18 4.85 8.35
C THR A 262 15.18 5.61 7.48
N GLY A 263 14.91 6.87 7.11
CA GLY A 263 15.79 7.72 6.31
C GLY A 263 15.02 8.64 5.36
N GLU A 264 15.74 9.49 4.65
CA GLU A 264 15.16 10.30 3.57
C GLU A 264 14.92 9.40 2.34
N GLY A 265 13.67 9.28 1.90
CA GLY A 265 13.35 8.56 0.67
C GLY A 265 14.08 9.15 -0.54
N ASN A 266 14.32 8.34 -1.58
CA ASN A 266 15.00 8.81 -2.78
C ASN A 266 14.01 9.49 -3.73
N LEU A 267 13.73 10.78 -3.49
CA LEU A 267 12.79 11.54 -4.31
C LEU A 267 13.25 11.71 -5.75
N ALA A 268 14.55 11.81 -6.00
CA ALA A 268 15.09 11.93 -7.35
C ALA A 268 14.86 10.65 -8.17
N GLU A 269 15.05 9.49 -7.54
CA GLU A 269 14.70 8.20 -8.15
C GLU A 269 13.19 8.06 -8.35
N ALA A 270 12.36 8.47 -7.38
CA ALA A 270 10.91 8.43 -7.52
C ALA A 270 10.41 9.27 -8.71
N GLU A 271 11.00 10.45 -8.95
CA GLU A 271 10.68 11.27 -10.13
C GLU A 271 11.09 10.58 -11.44
N ALA A 272 12.32 10.08 -11.52
CA ALA A 272 12.83 9.40 -12.71
C ALA A 272 12.01 8.14 -13.05
N LEU A 273 11.54 7.41 -12.03
CA LEU A 273 10.68 6.25 -12.21
C LEU A 273 9.30 6.62 -12.74
N LEU A 274 8.76 7.78 -12.36
CA LEU A 274 7.41 8.21 -12.74
C LEU A 274 7.37 8.88 -14.12
N GLU A 275 8.45 9.57 -14.52
CA GLU A 275 8.55 10.38 -15.75
C GLU A 275 8.03 9.66 -17.02
N PRO A 276 8.41 8.41 -17.33
CA PRO A 276 7.92 7.73 -18.54
C PRO A 276 6.39 7.54 -18.56
N TYR A 277 5.77 7.45 -17.38
CA TYR A 277 4.33 7.27 -17.23
C TYR A 277 3.57 8.59 -17.24
N MET A 278 4.23 9.71 -16.91
CA MET A 278 3.64 11.05 -17.04
C MET A 278 3.35 11.39 -18.49
N ASP A 279 4.25 11.04 -19.41
CA ASP A 279 4.06 11.26 -20.84
C ASP A 279 3.02 10.30 -21.43
N LYS A 280 3.04 9.03 -21.00
CA LYS A 280 2.15 8.00 -21.53
C LYS A 280 0.72 8.13 -20.98
N PHE A 281 0.57 8.55 -19.73
CA PHE A 281 -0.71 8.60 -19.00
C PHE A 281 -0.88 9.92 -18.23
N PRO A 282 -0.89 11.08 -18.92
CA PRO A 282 -0.86 12.41 -18.27
C PRO A 282 -2.07 12.69 -17.37
N ASN A 283 -3.20 12.01 -17.61
CA ASN A 283 -4.42 12.10 -16.80
C ASN A 283 -4.70 10.83 -15.99
N GLY A 284 -3.76 9.88 -15.95
CA GLY A 284 -3.90 8.67 -15.16
C GLY A 284 -3.92 9.01 -13.66
N ALA A 285 -4.93 8.53 -12.94
CA ALA A 285 -5.14 8.89 -11.54
C ALA A 285 -3.95 8.47 -10.66
N LEU A 286 -3.38 7.27 -10.87
CA LEU A 286 -2.17 6.84 -10.17
C LEU A 286 -0.98 7.78 -10.45
N ILE A 287 -0.83 8.24 -11.69
CA ILE A 287 0.28 9.10 -12.10
C ILE A 287 0.14 10.49 -11.47
N LEU A 288 -1.07 11.06 -11.52
CA LEU A 288 -1.39 12.32 -10.85
C LEU A 288 -1.17 12.22 -9.33
N PHE A 289 -1.60 11.12 -8.72
CA PHE A 289 -1.43 10.88 -7.28
C PHE A 289 0.04 10.87 -6.87
N TYR A 290 0.90 10.10 -7.55
CA TYR A 290 2.32 10.07 -7.22
C TYR A 290 3.04 11.37 -7.56
N THR A 291 2.64 12.06 -8.63
CA THR A 291 3.15 13.41 -8.95
C THR A 291 2.88 14.38 -7.80
N ALA A 292 1.64 14.36 -7.28
CA ALA A 292 1.23 15.18 -6.15
C ALA A 292 2.00 14.82 -4.86
N ARG A 293 2.15 13.51 -4.58
CA ARG A 293 2.87 13.03 -3.40
C ARG A 293 4.35 13.42 -3.40
N ILE A 294 5.02 13.31 -4.54
CA ILE A 294 6.41 13.78 -4.69
C ILE A 294 6.51 15.28 -4.40
N ALA A 295 5.60 16.08 -4.97
CA ALA A 295 5.57 17.52 -4.73
C ALA A 295 5.32 17.87 -3.26
N LEU A 296 4.41 17.14 -2.60
CA LEU A 296 4.13 17.29 -1.18
C LEU A 296 5.39 17.08 -0.34
N LEU A 297 6.13 15.98 -0.60
CA LEU A 297 7.38 15.67 0.12
C LEU A 297 8.50 16.67 -0.16
N LYS A 298 8.44 17.39 -1.28
CA LYS A 298 9.34 18.52 -1.59
C LYS A 298 8.92 19.84 -0.95
N GLY A 299 7.78 19.90 -0.25
CA GLY A 299 7.23 21.13 0.33
C GLY A 299 6.47 22.01 -0.67
N ASN A 300 6.19 21.52 -1.88
CA ASN A 300 5.41 22.25 -2.88
C ASN A 300 3.91 21.96 -2.71
N PHE A 301 3.34 22.48 -1.62
CA PHE A 301 1.98 22.16 -1.19
C PHE A 301 0.90 22.61 -2.17
N THR A 302 1.02 23.81 -2.74
CA THR A 302 0.05 24.33 -3.72
C THR A 302 -0.02 23.42 -4.95
N PHE A 303 1.12 23.06 -5.54
CA PHE A 303 1.13 22.17 -6.70
C PHE A 303 0.64 20.75 -6.34
N ALA A 304 1.00 20.25 -5.16
CA ALA A 304 0.50 18.97 -4.67
C ALA A 304 -1.03 18.97 -4.58
N GLN A 305 -1.62 20.02 -3.98
CA GLN A 305 -3.07 20.16 -3.87
C GLN A 305 -3.75 20.21 -5.24
N GLU A 306 -3.22 21.01 -6.18
CA GLU A 306 -3.72 21.06 -7.56
C GLU A 306 -3.73 19.68 -8.22
N LYS A 307 -2.66 18.90 -8.05
CA LYS A 307 -2.55 17.56 -8.64
C LYS A 307 -3.42 16.51 -7.95
N PHE A 308 -3.61 16.58 -6.63
CA PHE A 308 -4.58 15.71 -5.93
C PHE A 308 -6.01 16.01 -6.37
N LEU A 309 -6.38 17.29 -6.53
CA LEU A 309 -7.68 17.68 -7.06
C LEU A 309 -7.87 17.24 -8.51
N ALA A 310 -6.84 17.36 -9.35
CA ALA A 310 -6.86 16.82 -10.71
C ALA A 310 -7.02 15.29 -10.73
N CYS A 311 -6.38 14.57 -9.80
CA CYS A 311 -6.54 13.13 -9.64
C CYS A 311 -7.99 12.75 -9.31
N ILE A 312 -8.62 13.48 -8.39
CA ILE A 312 -10.04 13.31 -8.06
C ILE A 312 -10.91 13.54 -9.30
N ALA A 313 -10.67 14.62 -10.04
CA ALA A 313 -11.44 14.96 -11.24
C ALA A 313 -11.22 14.02 -12.43
N ALA A 314 -10.14 13.23 -12.43
CA ALA A 314 -9.76 12.41 -13.58
C ALA A 314 -10.61 11.14 -13.76
N GLN A 315 -11.37 10.72 -12.74
CA GLN A 315 -12.18 9.50 -12.75
C GLN A 315 -13.25 9.51 -11.67
N GLU A 316 -14.37 8.80 -11.88
CA GLU A 316 -15.45 8.66 -10.88
C GLU A 316 -15.80 7.20 -10.54
N GLU A 317 -15.19 6.23 -11.23
CA GLU A 317 -15.46 4.80 -11.06
C GLU A 317 -14.98 4.29 -9.69
N TRP A 318 -13.80 4.73 -9.25
CA TRP A 318 -13.11 4.22 -8.06
C TRP A 318 -12.96 5.33 -7.02
N ARG A 319 -14.01 5.54 -6.20
CA ARG A 319 -14.06 6.57 -5.15
C ARG A 319 -12.95 6.44 -4.11
N GLN A 320 -12.39 5.24 -3.93
CA GLN A 320 -11.32 5.02 -2.97
C GLN A 320 -10.03 5.75 -3.36
N ILE A 321 -9.77 5.96 -4.65
CA ILE A 321 -8.68 6.83 -5.10
C ILE A 321 -8.93 8.28 -4.66
N HIS A 322 -10.20 8.73 -4.65
CA HIS A 322 -10.55 10.05 -4.10
C HIS A 322 -10.30 10.12 -2.59
N HIS A 323 -10.58 9.04 -1.86
CA HIS A 323 -10.28 8.97 -0.43
C HIS A 323 -8.77 9.04 -0.17
N LEU A 324 -7.94 8.38 -0.97
CA LEU A 324 -6.48 8.54 -0.88
C LEU A 324 -6.05 10.00 -1.12
N CYS A 325 -6.60 10.66 -2.15
CA CYS A 325 -6.32 12.07 -2.39
C CYS A 325 -6.82 12.97 -1.26
N SER A 326 -7.98 12.66 -0.68
CA SER A 326 -8.56 13.41 0.45
C SER A 326 -7.69 13.29 1.70
N TRP A 327 -7.11 12.12 1.95
CA TRP A 327 -6.13 11.93 3.02
C TRP A 327 -4.89 12.80 2.83
N GLU A 328 -4.35 12.85 1.63
CA GLU A 328 -3.19 13.70 1.33
C GLU A 328 -3.52 15.19 1.39
N LEU A 329 -4.70 15.60 0.88
CA LEU A 329 -5.18 16.99 0.96
C LEU A 329 -5.40 17.44 2.40
N MET A 330 -5.99 16.58 3.25
CA MET A 330 -6.14 16.83 4.68
C MET A 330 -4.78 17.16 5.33
N TRP A 331 -3.73 16.38 5.02
CA TRP A 331 -2.39 16.64 5.53
C TRP A 331 -1.73 17.88 4.91
N ALA A 332 -1.87 18.10 3.61
CA ALA A 332 -1.35 19.28 2.94
C ALA A 332 -1.88 20.57 3.59
N TYR A 333 -3.20 20.66 3.82
CA TYR A 333 -3.81 21.80 4.51
C TYR A 333 -3.43 21.87 5.99
N SER A 334 -3.23 20.72 6.67
CA SER A 334 -2.75 20.69 8.05
C SER A 334 -1.32 21.22 8.17
N PHE A 335 -0.43 20.97 7.20
CA PHE A 335 0.92 21.54 7.16
C PHE A 335 0.90 23.07 6.99
N GLU A 336 -0.11 23.59 6.30
CA GLU A 336 -0.34 25.02 6.13
C GLU A 336 -1.13 25.66 7.29
N LEU A 337 -1.46 24.90 8.33
CA LEU A 337 -2.32 25.32 9.44
C LEU A 337 -3.73 25.77 9.01
N ASN A 338 -4.15 25.37 7.81
CA ASN A 338 -5.50 25.61 7.30
C ASN A 338 -6.46 24.54 7.82
N TRP A 339 -6.75 24.62 9.13
CA TRP A 339 -7.53 23.63 9.85
C TRP A 339 -8.96 23.47 9.31
N ARG A 340 -9.55 24.53 8.76
CA ARG A 340 -10.90 24.47 8.18
C ARG A 340 -10.95 23.62 6.91
N GLU A 341 -10.01 23.80 5.99
CA GLU A 341 -9.94 22.94 4.80
C GLU A 341 -9.53 21.51 5.16
N ALA A 342 -8.56 21.36 6.08
CA ALA A 342 -8.18 20.04 6.59
C ALA A 342 -9.38 19.28 7.18
N TYR A 343 -10.22 19.97 7.96
CA TYR A 343 -11.46 19.42 8.51
C TYR A 343 -12.42 18.92 7.42
N ARG A 344 -12.59 19.63 6.31
CA ARG A 344 -13.51 19.20 5.23
C ARG A 344 -13.12 17.83 4.68
N TYR A 345 -11.84 17.59 4.45
CA TYR A 345 -11.36 16.30 3.98
C TYR A 345 -11.39 15.23 5.07
N ALA A 346 -11.09 15.58 6.33
CA ALA A 346 -11.23 14.66 7.46
C ALA A 346 -12.69 14.20 7.65
N ASP A 347 -13.65 15.13 7.54
CA ASP A 347 -15.08 14.85 7.63
C ASP A 347 -15.58 13.98 6.47
N LEU A 348 -15.12 14.27 5.25
CA LEU A 348 -15.39 13.43 4.07
C LEU A 348 -14.93 11.99 4.29
N LEU A 349 -13.69 11.80 4.76
CA LEU A 349 -13.13 10.47 5.05
C LEU A 349 -13.92 9.73 6.12
N CYS A 350 -14.29 10.41 7.22
CA CYS A 350 -15.15 9.82 8.26
C CYS A 350 -16.49 9.33 7.71
N LYS A 351 -17.12 10.12 6.82
CA LYS A 351 -18.44 9.82 6.27
C LYS A 351 -18.42 8.70 5.23
N GLU A 352 -17.37 8.64 4.42
CA GLU A 352 -17.37 7.79 3.22
C GLU A 352 -16.44 6.58 3.28
N SER A 353 -15.31 6.65 4.00
CA SER A 353 -14.28 5.61 3.94
C SER A 353 -14.37 4.64 5.10
N LYS A 354 -14.36 3.33 4.83
CA LYS A 354 -14.37 2.28 5.87
C LYS A 354 -12.97 1.78 6.27
N TRP A 355 -11.91 2.27 5.63
CA TRP A 355 -10.57 1.69 5.73
C TRP A 355 -9.97 1.77 7.14
N SER A 356 -10.08 2.91 7.84
CA SER A 356 -9.60 3.05 9.23
C SER A 356 -10.43 4.10 9.96
N GLN A 357 -11.69 3.75 10.23
CA GLN A 357 -12.68 4.64 10.85
C GLN A 357 -12.21 5.24 12.18
N ALA A 358 -11.53 4.44 13.03
CA ALA A 358 -10.96 4.96 14.28
C ALA A 358 -9.92 6.07 14.04
N VAL A 359 -9.04 5.95 13.05
CA VAL A 359 -8.06 6.99 12.71
C VAL A 359 -8.76 8.22 12.12
N TYR A 360 -9.70 8.05 11.20
CA TYR A 360 -10.39 9.18 10.59
C TYR A 360 -11.17 10.00 11.62
N VAL A 361 -11.92 9.36 12.51
CA VAL A 361 -12.69 10.05 13.57
C VAL A 361 -11.75 10.75 14.55
N PHE A 362 -10.66 10.09 14.96
CA PHE A 362 -9.66 10.72 15.82
C PHE A 362 -9.02 11.94 15.13
N GLN A 363 -8.64 11.83 13.87
CA GLN A 363 -8.00 12.91 13.12
C GLN A 363 -8.95 14.08 12.90
N LYS A 364 -10.23 13.82 12.61
CA LYS A 364 -11.28 14.84 12.54
C LYS A 364 -11.40 15.59 13.87
N ALA A 365 -11.48 14.87 14.99
CA ALA A 365 -11.54 15.47 16.32
C ALA A 365 -10.27 16.28 16.65
N ALA A 366 -9.09 15.74 16.31
CA ALA A 366 -7.80 16.38 16.51
C ALA A 366 -7.68 17.69 15.72
N ILE A 367 -8.12 17.73 14.46
CA ILE A 367 -8.13 18.94 13.62
C ILE A 367 -9.12 19.96 14.17
N LEU A 368 -10.33 19.54 14.56
CA LEU A 368 -11.32 20.42 15.18
C LEU A 368 -10.80 21.05 16.48
N SER A 369 -10.01 20.33 17.28
CA SER A 369 -9.36 20.87 18.48
C SER A 369 -8.37 22.01 18.20
N MET A 370 -7.91 22.17 16.97
CA MET A 370 -7.03 23.27 16.58
C MET A 370 -7.80 24.52 16.11
N LEU A 371 -9.12 24.44 15.95
CA LEU A 371 -9.98 25.56 15.60
C LEU A 371 -10.51 26.29 16.84
N PRO A 372 -10.86 27.59 16.73
CA PRO A 372 -11.58 28.29 17.79
C PRO A 372 -12.92 27.61 18.12
N GLU A 373 -13.29 27.55 19.40
CA GLU A 373 -14.53 26.87 19.85
C GLU A 373 -15.81 27.43 19.18
N GLU A 374 -15.83 28.73 18.85
CA GLU A 374 -16.93 29.36 18.13
C GLU A 374 -17.09 28.79 16.71
N GLU A 375 -15.98 28.51 16.02
CA GLU A 375 -16.02 27.92 14.68
C GLU A 375 -16.49 26.47 14.73
N VAL A 376 -15.98 25.68 15.68
CA VAL A 376 -16.42 24.30 15.90
C VAL A 376 -17.92 24.24 16.16
N SER A 377 -18.44 25.18 16.97
CA SER A 377 -19.87 25.28 17.25
C SER A 377 -20.70 25.60 15.99
N LYS A 378 -20.21 26.47 15.10
CA LYS A 378 -20.87 26.79 13.82
C LYS A 378 -20.90 25.61 12.85
N LEU A 379 -19.92 24.71 12.94
CA LEU A 379 -19.89 23.47 12.16
C LEU A 379 -20.87 22.41 12.70
N GLY A 380 -21.43 22.61 13.91
CA GLY A 380 -22.34 21.67 14.55
C GLY A 380 -21.66 20.39 15.05
N GLU A 381 -20.34 20.43 15.23
CA GLU A 381 -19.53 19.29 15.66
C GLU A 381 -19.40 19.24 17.18
N ASN A 382 -19.26 18.03 17.73
CA ASN A 382 -18.96 17.83 19.14
C ASN A 382 -17.66 17.01 19.27
N VAL A 383 -16.56 17.72 19.55
CA VAL A 383 -15.21 17.13 19.66
C VAL A 383 -15.13 16.03 20.73
N VAL A 384 -15.80 16.22 21.87
CA VAL A 384 -15.81 15.24 22.96
C VAL A 384 -16.48 13.95 22.52
N GLU A 385 -17.64 14.04 21.86
CA GLU A 385 -18.36 12.87 21.36
C GLU A 385 -17.60 12.16 20.24
N LEU A 386 -16.87 12.89 19.39
CA LEU A 386 -16.01 12.29 18.37
C LEU A 386 -14.90 11.46 19.01
N PHE A 387 -14.17 11.99 20.01
CA PHE A 387 -13.15 11.21 20.71
C PHE A 387 -13.74 9.98 21.42
N ARG A 388 -14.90 10.09 22.06
CA ARG A 388 -15.56 8.96 22.75
C ARG A 388 -15.88 7.78 21.82
N GLN A 389 -16.09 8.02 20.53
CA GLN A 389 -16.38 6.97 19.55
C GLN A 389 -15.16 6.14 19.14
N VAL A 390 -13.95 6.68 19.25
CA VAL A 390 -12.73 6.12 18.63
C VAL A 390 -12.44 4.67 19.05
N ASP A 391 -12.56 4.34 20.33
CA ASP A 391 -12.21 2.99 20.82
C ASP A 391 -13.10 1.89 20.23
N GLY A 392 -14.38 2.22 20.00
CA GLY A 392 -15.40 1.31 19.44
C GLY A 392 -15.28 1.11 17.93
N LEU A 393 -14.48 1.92 17.23
CA LEU A 393 -14.30 1.88 15.77
C LEU A 393 -13.04 1.14 15.33
N ARG A 394 -12.27 0.57 16.27
CA ARG A 394 -11.00 -0.10 15.96
C ARG A 394 -11.20 -1.38 15.18
N LEU A 395 -10.42 -1.53 14.11
CA LEU A 395 -10.27 -2.76 13.35
C LEU A 395 -9.27 -3.69 14.03
N ARG A 396 -9.40 -4.98 13.73
CA ARG A 396 -8.45 -6.01 14.13
C ARG A 396 -7.98 -6.76 12.91
N ILE A 397 -6.67 -6.82 12.71
CA ILE A 397 -6.04 -7.62 11.66
C ILE A 397 -5.34 -8.79 12.35
N ALA A 398 -5.70 -10.03 11.98
CA ALA A 398 -5.23 -11.25 12.65
C ALA A 398 -5.39 -11.20 14.19
N GLY A 399 -6.53 -10.69 14.67
CA GLY A 399 -6.85 -10.57 16.10
C GLY A 399 -6.09 -9.46 16.85
N LYS A 400 -5.26 -8.66 16.17
CA LYS A 400 -4.53 -7.53 16.76
C LYS A 400 -5.02 -6.20 16.19
N SER A 401 -5.22 -5.21 17.05
CA SER A 401 -5.51 -3.85 16.60
C SER A 401 -4.33 -3.22 15.87
N ILE A 402 -4.63 -2.41 14.86
CA ILE A 402 -3.64 -1.65 14.10
C ILE A 402 -2.92 -0.68 15.06
N PRO A 403 -1.57 -0.57 15.02
CA PRO A 403 -0.82 0.26 15.96
C PRO A 403 -1.30 1.72 16.05
N THR A 404 -1.60 2.34 14.92
CA THR A 404 -2.09 3.72 14.84
C THR A 404 -3.48 3.89 15.45
N GLU A 405 -4.38 2.92 15.26
CA GLU A 405 -5.70 2.90 15.91
C GLU A 405 -5.60 2.68 17.41
N LYS A 406 -4.64 1.88 17.86
CA LYS A 406 -4.36 1.69 19.29
C LYS A 406 -3.83 2.99 19.91
N PHE A 407 -2.96 3.71 19.21
CA PHE A 407 -2.50 5.03 19.64
C PHE A 407 -3.68 6.01 19.76
N ALA A 408 -4.49 6.14 18.70
CA ALA A 408 -5.66 7.01 18.67
C ALA A 408 -6.64 6.71 19.81
N ALA A 409 -6.99 5.43 20.02
CA ALA A 409 -7.89 5.03 21.09
C ALA A 409 -7.32 5.30 22.49
N LYS A 410 -6.01 5.07 22.70
CA LYS A 410 -5.35 5.38 23.97
C LYS A 410 -5.42 6.88 24.28
N LYS A 411 -5.21 7.74 23.28
CA LYS A 411 -5.32 9.20 23.43
C LYS A 411 -6.77 9.64 23.66
N ALA A 412 -7.70 9.07 22.90
CA ALA A 412 -9.13 9.34 23.04
C ALA A 412 -9.71 8.93 24.40
N ALA A 413 -9.08 7.99 25.11
CA ALA A 413 -9.52 7.55 26.43
C ALA A 413 -9.63 8.69 27.47
N ARG A 414 -8.88 9.79 27.30
CA ARG A 414 -8.98 10.99 28.15
C ARG A 414 -10.35 11.68 28.09
N TYR A 415 -11.18 11.36 27.10
CA TYR A 415 -12.51 11.93 26.90
C TYR A 415 -13.67 11.06 27.42
N LEU A 416 -13.38 9.89 28.01
CA LEU A 416 -14.42 8.95 28.47
C LEU A 416 -15.16 9.44 29.72
N SER A 417 -14.50 10.20 30.59
CA SER A 417 -15.12 10.78 31.78
C SER A 417 -16.13 11.88 31.42
N SER A 418 -17.03 12.19 32.36
CA SER A 418 -17.94 13.34 32.25
C SER A 418 -17.21 14.68 32.29
N ASP A 419 -16.04 14.72 32.91
CA ASP A 419 -15.11 15.85 32.93
C ASP A 419 -13.83 15.44 32.19
N PRO A 420 -13.77 15.64 30.85
CA PRO A 420 -12.69 15.13 30.02
C PRO A 420 -11.43 16.00 30.12
N VAL A 421 -10.26 15.37 30.17
CA VAL A 421 -8.98 16.10 30.11
C VAL A 421 -8.57 16.29 28.65
N LYS A 422 -8.69 17.51 28.12
CA LYS A 422 -8.41 17.82 26.71
C LYS A 422 -6.95 17.54 26.35
N LEU A 423 -6.74 17.08 25.12
CA LEU A 423 -5.41 16.98 24.50
C LEU A 423 -4.93 18.38 24.08
N VAL A 424 -3.64 18.67 24.25
CA VAL A 424 -3.09 20.03 24.06
C VAL A 424 -2.99 20.41 22.58
N VAL A 425 -2.25 19.65 21.77
CA VAL A 425 -2.04 19.91 20.33
C VAL A 425 -2.23 18.64 19.48
N PRO A 426 -3.41 17.99 19.53
CA PRO A 426 -3.59 16.64 19.03
C PRO A 426 -3.32 16.50 17.51
N ALA A 427 -3.60 17.52 16.69
CA ALA A 427 -3.28 17.44 15.26
C ALA A 427 -1.77 17.50 14.99
N LEU A 428 -1.01 18.29 15.76
CA LEU A 428 0.44 18.38 15.64
C LEU A 428 1.12 17.13 16.21
N GLU A 429 0.55 16.54 17.26
CA GLU A 429 0.99 15.23 17.75
C GLU A 429 0.78 14.13 16.69
N MET A 430 -0.36 14.12 16.02
CA MET A 430 -0.57 13.21 14.87
C MET A 430 0.38 13.50 13.73
N MET A 431 0.72 14.77 13.47
CA MET A 431 1.73 15.12 12.49
C MET A 431 3.09 14.49 12.82
N TYR A 432 3.46 14.40 14.10
CA TYR A 432 4.65 13.66 14.54
C TYR A 432 4.53 12.16 14.27
N VAL A 433 3.41 11.54 14.64
CA VAL A 433 3.17 10.10 14.42
C VAL A 433 3.33 9.71 12.94
N TRP A 434 2.97 10.60 12.02
CA TRP A 434 3.11 10.39 10.57
C TRP A 434 4.40 10.98 9.96
N ASN A 435 5.38 11.35 10.79
CA ASN A 435 6.65 11.97 10.37
C ASN A 435 6.51 13.25 9.53
N GLY A 436 5.40 13.97 9.68
CA GLY A 436 5.07 15.19 8.93
C GLY A 436 6.02 16.37 9.18
N PHE A 437 6.72 16.42 10.31
CA PHE A 437 7.72 17.47 10.60
C PHE A 437 8.89 17.47 9.60
N THR A 438 9.20 16.34 8.98
CA THR A 438 10.22 16.27 7.90
C THR A 438 9.74 16.91 6.59
N ILE A 439 8.42 16.97 6.40
CA ILE A 439 7.75 17.52 5.23
C ILE A 439 7.60 19.04 5.40
N VAL A 440 6.94 19.49 6.48
CA VAL A 440 6.76 20.93 6.74
C VAL A 440 8.09 21.65 7.01
N GLY A 441 9.11 20.94 7.48
CA GLY A 441 10.47 21.47 7.61
C GLY A 441 11.09 22.00 6.30
N LYS A 442 10.56 21.60 5.14
CA LYS A 442 10.95 22.18 3.83
C LYS A 442 10.38 23.60 3.62
N ARG A 443 9.51 24.07 4.51
CA ARG A 443 8.84 25.39 4.51
C ARG A 443 9.09 26.08 5.86
N PRO A 444 10.21 26.81 6.01
CA PRO A 444 10.58 27.45 7.27
C PRO A 444 9.49 28.37 7.83
N GLU A 445 8.77 29.11 6.99
CA GLU A 445 7.70 30.01 7.38
C GLU A 445 6.52 29.29 8.06
N LEU A 446 6.16 28.11 7.57
CA LEU A 446 5.12 27.28 8.18
C LEU A 446 5.63 26.59 9.45
N THR A 447 6.90 26.19 9.45
CA THR A 447 7.56 25.63 10.63
C THR A 447 7.63 26.64 11.78
N GLU A 448 7.93 27.92 11.51
CA GLU A 448 7.88 29.00 12.51
C GLU A 448 6.43 29.21 13.03
N SER A 449 5.43 29.12 12.16
CA SER A 449 4.02 29.25 12.55
C SER A 449 3.56 28.10 13.47
N ILE A 450 4.02 26.88 13.20
CA ILE A 450 3.81 25.73 14.09
C ILE A 450 4.54 25.95 15.42
N LEU A 451 5.78 26.43 15.39
CA LEU A 451 6.56 26.72 16.60
C LEU A 451 5.84 27.73 17.49
N ALA A 452 5.30 28.82 16.92
CA ALA A 452 4.53 29.81 17.67
C ALA A 452 3.25 29.21 18.31
N THR A 453 2.59 28.28 17.62
CA THR A 453 1.45 27.54 18.18
C THR A 453 1.87 26.70 19.39
N LEU A 454 3.04 26.07 19.31
CA LEU A 454 3.58 25.24 20.39
C LEU A 454 4.11 26.07 21.57
N GLU A 455 4.69 27.25 21.32
CA GLU A 455 5.10 28.20 22.35
C GLU A 455 3.88 28.68 23.15
N LYS A 456 2.80 29.03 22.46
CA LYS A 456 1.53 29.37 23.13
C LYS A 456 1.01 28.21 24.00
N ALA A 457 1.06 26.99 23.49
CA ALA A 457 0.63 25.81 24.25
C ALA A 457 1.52 25.54 25.48
N GLU A 458 2.82 25.81 25.39
CA GLU A 458 3.76 25.74 26.52
C GLU A 458 3.42 26.78 27.59
N ASP A 459 3.16 28.03 27.20
CA ASP A 459 2.78 29.11 28.11
C ASP A 459 1.47 28.77 28.85
N GLU A 460 0.45 28.30 28.12
CA GLU A 460 -0.84 27.87 28.70
C GLU A 460 -0.67 26.72 29.70
N LEU A 461 0.21 25.76 29.42
CA LEU A 461 0.55 24.71 30.38
C LEU A 461 1.30 25.29 31.60
N GLY A 462 2.22 26.23 31.41
CA GLY A 462 2.96 26.87 32.51
C GLY A 462 2.07 27.66 33.47
N GLU A 463 0.93 28.16 33.00
CA GLU A 463 -0.04 28.93 33.78
C GLU A 463 -1.12 28.06 34.47
N GLU A 464 -1.16 26.75 34.21
CA GLU A 464 -2.18 25.84 34.76
C GLU A 464 -2.07 25.75 36.29
N LYS A 465 -3.18 26.09 36.97
CA LYS A 465 -3.24 26.15 38.43
C LYS A 465 -3.57 24.80 39.05
N ASN A 466 -4.27 23.93 38.32
CA ASN A 466 -4.70 22.61 38.76
C ASN A 466 -4.26 21.55 37.75
N PRO A 467 -2.96 21.20 37.72
CA PRO A 467 -2.42 20.27 36.73
C PRO A 467 -3.08 18.89 36.85
N SER A 468 -3.53 18.36 35.71
CA SER A 468 -4.07 17.00 35.62
C SER A 468 -2.96 15.94 35.77
N GLU A 469 -3.35 14.67 35.88
CA GLU A 469 -2.38 13.55 35.90
C GLU A 469 -1.51 13.46 34.63
N TYR A 470 -1.96 14.04 33.51
CA TYR A 470 -1.28 14.05 32.22
C TYR A 470 -0.35 15.26 32.02
N HIS A 471 -0.30 16.20 32.97
CA HIS A 471 0.36 17.48 32.78
C HIS A 471 1.84 17.36 32.38
N GLN A 472 2.58 16.46 33.01
CA GLN A 472 3.98 16.21 32.67
C GLN A 472 4.14 15.60 31.28
N ASP A 473 3.28 14.63 30.92
CA ASP A 473 3.24 14.02 29.59
C ASP A 473 2.95 15.10 28.53
N ASP A 474 1.97 15.97 28.78
CA ASP A 474 1.58 17.08 27.89
C ASP A 474 2.73 18.10 27.69
N GLN A 475 3.44 18.47 28.76
CA GLN A 475 4.66 19.30 28.66
C GLN A 475 5.73 18.63 27.80
N CYS A 476 5.97 17.33 28.00
CA CYS A 476 6.93 16.57 27.21
C CYS A 476 6.53 16.44 25.73
N VAL A 477 5.24 16.29 25.42
CA VAL A 477 4.74 16.33 24.03
C VAL A 477 5.08 17.68 23.41
N VAL A 478 4.73 18.79 24.06
CA VAL A 478 5.00 20.14 23.53
C VAL A 478 6.49 20.35 23.31
N GLN A 479 7.35 20.01 24.29
CA GLN A 479 8.80 20.12 24.14
C GLN A 479 9.33 19.27 22.99
N LEU A 480 8.88 18.03 22.83
CA LEU A 480 9.29 17.17 21.71
C LEU A 480 8.96 17.84 20.37
N LEU A 481 7.72 18.32 20.19
CA LEU A 481 7.27 18.95 18.95
C LEU A 481 7.99 20.28 18.69
N LYS A 482 8.25 21.08 19.72
CA LYS A 482 9.06 22.31 19.63
C LYS A 482 10.47 21.99 19.18
N GLY A 483 11.11 21.00 19.81
CA GLY A 483 12.44 20.54 19.45
C GLY A 483 12.52 20.09 17.99
N LEU A 484 11.50 19.42 17.47
CA LEU A 484 11.42 19.06 16.05
C LEU A 484 11.36 20.29 15.14
N CYS A 485 10.54 21.30 15.45
CA CYS A 485 10.50 22.55 14.68
C CYS A 485 11.85 23.26 14.68
N LEU A 486 12.43 23.45 15.87
CA LEU A 486 13.72 24.10 16.05
C LEU A 486 14.84 23.37 15.29
N ARG A 487 14.81 22.04 15.29
CA ARG A 487 15.74 21.22 14.50
C ARG A 487 15.60 21.47 13.01
N GLN A 488 14.37 21.49 12.48
CA GLN A 488 14.13 21.77 11.05
C GLN A 488 14.55 23.19 10.66
N LEU A 489 14.43 24.16 11.58
CA LEU A 489 14.87 25.55 11.41
C LEU A 489 16.39 25.73 11.59
N GLY A 490 17.15 24.67 11.87
CA GLY A 490 18.59 24.73 12.11
C GLY A 490 18.99 25.31 13.48
N ARG A 491 18.05 25.52 14.40
CA ARG A 491 18.26 26.05 15.76
C ARG A 491 18.61 24.92 16.73
N LEU A 492 19.72 24.23 16.44
CA LEU A 492 20.06 22.94 17.05
C LEU A 492 20.24 22.99 18.58
N VAL A 493 20.83 24.06 19.11
CA VAL A 493 21.04 24.21 20.58
C VAL A 493 19.70 24.31 21.31
N GLN A 494 18.74 25.07 20.77
CA GLN A 494 17.41 25.18 21.38
C GLN A 494 16.63 23.87 21.24
N ALA A 495 16.76 23.18 20.10
CA ALA A 495 16.17 21.86 19.92
C ALA A 495 16.71 20.84 20.94
N GLU A 496 18.02 20.85 21.19
CA GLU A 496 18.66 19.99 22.18
C GLU A 496 18.13 20.25 23.59
N LEU A 497 17.91 21.51 23.99
CA LEU A 497 17.30 21.84 25.28
C LEU A 497 15.91 21.22 25.44
N CYS A 498 15.06 21.33 24.40
CA CYS A 498 13.74 20.70 24.39
C CYS A 498 13.82 19.17 24.53
N PHE A 499 14.71 18.50 23.78
CA PHE A 499 14.85 17.05 23.87
C PHE A 499 15.43 16.60 25.21
N ASN A 500 16.41 17.32 25.76
CA ASN A 500 16.98 17.04 27.07
C ASN A 500 15.94 17.19 28.18
N TYR A 501 15.01 18.14 28.07
CA TYR A 501 13.88 18.23 28.98
C TYR A 501 13.07 16.93 28.97
N VAL A 502 12.66 16.46 27.79
CA VAL A 502 11.88 15.21 27.65
C VAL A 502 12.61 14.00 28.25
N ILE A 503 13.91 13.86 27.97
CA ILE A 503 14.74 12.77 28.51
C ILE A 503 14.84 12.89 30.04
N SER A 504 15.09 14.09 30.57
CA SER A 504 15.20 14.30 32.02
C SER A 504 13.91 14.02 32.78
N SER A 505 12.77 14.10 32.09
CA SER A 505 11.44 13.83 32.64
C SER A 505 10.98 12.37 32.47
N GLU A 506 11.80 11.45 31.94
CA GLU A 506 11.42 10.05 31.67
C GLU A 506 10.71 9.37 32.85
N ASN A 507 11.25 9.51 34.07
CA ASN A 507 10.68 8.87 35.26
C ASN A 507 9.33 9.46 35.71
N ASN A 508 8.97 10.64 35.19
CA ASN A 508 7.73 11.33 35.53
C ASN A 508 6.64 11.17 34.46
N ILE A 509 6.98 10.62 33.28
CA ILE A 509 6.03 10.30 32.20
C ILE A 509 5.26 9.04 32.59
N LYS A 510 3.93 9.11 32.62
CA LYS A 510 3.08 7.98 33.08
C LYS A 510 2.37 7.26 31.95
N HIS A 511 2.04 7.98 30.88
CA HIS A 511 1.16 7.49 29.83
C HIS A 511 1.89 7.42 28.49
N ASP A 512 2.61 8.47 28.08
CA ASP A 512 3.14 8.64 26.73
C ASP A 512 4.60 8.19 26.59
N ASN A 513 4.84 6.92 26.88
CA ASN A 513 6.18 6.29 26.88
C ASN A 513 6.89 6.31 25.50
N TYR A 514 6.22 6.74 24.44
CA TYR A 514 6.83 6.88 23.11
C TYR A 514 7.67 8.17 22.98
N LEU A 515 7.52 9.11 23.92
CA LEU A 515 8.19 10.42 23.91
C LEU A 515 9.69 10.33 24.13
N VAL A 516 10.12 9.38 24.96
CA VAL A 516 11.54 9.16 25.26
C VAL A 516 12.12 8.21 24.20
N PRO A 517 13.23 8.56 23.54
CA PRO A 517 13.88 7.66 22.60
C PRO A 517 14.29 6.38 23.31
N VAL A 518 13.62 5.27 22.98
CA VAL A 518 13.99 3.97 23.54
C VAL A 518 15.27 3.51 22.84
N TYR A 519 16.42 3.66 23.51
CA TYR A 519 17.62 2.91 23.16
C TYR A 519 17.33 1.43 23.42
N HIS A 520 16.82 0.73 22.41
CA HIS A 520 16.96 -0.72 22.37
C HIS A 520 18.42 -1.03 22.09
N VAL A 521 19.20 -1.18 23.18
CA VAL A 521 20.53 -1.81 23.18
C VAL A 521 20.44 -3.23 22.63
#